data_AF-A0A523UFN8-F1
#
_entry.id   AF-A0A523UFN8-F1
#
_cell.length_a   1.000
_cell.length_b   1.000
_cell.length_c   1.000
_cell.angle_alpha   90.00
_cell.angle_beta   90.00
_cell.angle_gamma   90.00
#
_symmetry.space_group_name_H-M   'P 1'
#
loop_
_entity.id
_entity.type
_entity.pdbx_description
1 polymer ?
#
loop_
_entity_poly.entity_id
_entity_poly.type
_entity_poly.pdbx_seq_one_letter_code
_entity_poly.pdbx_strand_id
1 'polypeptide(L)'
;MNSLIVAIFAILLLGCGFKFYGKIMEKLWDVNPQRKTPAVERTDGIDYVPAKHWTILFGHHFASIAGAGPIIGPVIAVAIWGWVPALIWIVIGSIFVGGVHDFSCLMSSLRHKGRSISDVAGSTMSHRAKMLFATFLWLSLILVVAVFAAVTSKTLVSEPRIVIPTFGLILVAILTGLMIYKWKINQVVATAIGLILLGS
;
A
#
# COMPACT_ATOMS: atom_id res chain seq x y z
N MET A 1 19.19 14.36 -21.14
CA MET A 1 18.17 15.12 -20.38
C MET A 1 18.46 14.92 -18.90
N ASN A 2 18.41 15.98 -18.08
CA ASN A 2 18.71 15.82 -16.65
C ASN A 2 17.60 15.00 -15.97
N SER A 3 17.96 13.91 -15.30
CA SER A 3 17.01 13.02 -14.60
C SER A 3 16.20 13.77 -13.54
N LEU A 4 16.78 14.82 -12.93
CA LEU A 4 16.08 15.71 -12.01
C LEU A 4 14.88 16.40 -12.64
N ILE A 5 15.00 16.86 -13.90
CA ILE A 5 13.91 17.56 -14.59
C ILE A 5 12.76 16.59 -14.85
N VAL A 6 13.09 15.35 -15.26
CA VAL A 6 12.09 14.29 -15.48
C VAL A 6 11.37 13.95 -14.18
N ALA A 7 12.10 13.80 -13.09
CA ALA A 7 11.53 13.49 -11.78
C ALA A 7 10.60 14.61 -11.28
N ILE A 8 11.03 15.87 -11.37
CA ILE A 8 10.22 17.02 -10.98
C ILE A 8 8.94 17.07 -11.80
N PHE A 9 9.03 16.87 -13.12
CA PHE A 9 7.86 16.86 -13.99
C PHE A 9 6.89 15.72 -13.65
N ALA A 10 7.40 14.51 -13.38
CA ALA A 10 6.58 13.38 -12.97
C ALA A 10 5.88 13.64 -11.62
N ILE A 11 6.59 14.20 -10.63
CA ILE A 11 6.03 14.58 -9.33
C ILE A 11 4.91 15.62 -9.50
N LEU A 12 5.13 16.64 -10.34
CA LEU A 12 4.13 17.65 -10.63
C LEU A 12 2.88 17.03 -11.29
N LEU A 13 3.06 16.12 -12.25
CA LEU A 13 1.93 15.41 -12.89
C LEU A 13 1.15 14.55 -11.90
N LEU A 14 1.85 13.78 -11.05
CA LEU A 14 1.21 12.97 -10.00
C LEU A 14 0.48 13.86 -8.99
N GLY A 15 1.07 14.99 -8.58
CA GLY A 15 0.45 15.97 -7.69
C GLY A 15 -0.79 16.62 -8.29
N CYS A 16 -0.74 16.97 -9.59
CA CYS A 16 -1.90 17.44 -10.34
C CYS A 16 -2.98 16.35 -10.43
N GLY A 17 -2.59 15.11 -10.77
CA GLY A 17 -3.50 13.96 -10.80
C GLY A 17 -4.22 13.77 -9.47
N PHE A 18 -3.47 13.77 -8.36
CA PHE A 18 -4.03 13.70 -7.02
C PHE A 18 -5.03 14.83 -6.73
N LYS A 19 -4.69 16.08 -7.05
CA LYS A 19 -5.55 17.24 -6.74
C LYS A 19 -6.81 17.30 -7.61
N PHE A 20 -6.67 17.07 -8.92
CA PHE A 20 -7.78 17.20 -9.87
C PHE A 20 -8.63 15.92 -9.89
N TYR A 21 -8.00 14.77 -10.10
CA TYR A 21 -8.71 13.50 -10.19
C TYR A 21 -9.19 13.03 -8.81
N GLY A 22 -8.43 13.29 -7.74
CA GLY A 22 -8.87 13.01 -6.37
C GLY A 22 -10.16 13.75 -6.00
N LYS A 23 -10.31 15.02 -6.39
CA LYS A 23 -11.56 15.77 -6.19
C LYS A 23 -12.74 15.19 -6.98
N ILE A 24 -12.49 14.70 -8.20
CA ILE A 24 -13.53 14.03 -9.00
C ILE A 24 -13.98 12.76 -8.29
N MET A 25 -13.03 11.97 -7.76
CA MET A 25 -13.34 10.75 -6.99
C MET A 25 -14.05 11.05 -5.68
N GLU A 26 -13.64 12.08 -4.95
CA GLU A 26 -14.28 12.54 -3.71
C GLU A 26 -15.75 12.89 -3.96
N LYS A 27 -16.04 13.62 -5.05
CA LYS A 27 -17.39 13.99 -5.46
C LYS A 27 -18.21 12.78 -5.93
N LEU A 28 -17.61 11.90 -6.74
CA LEU A 28 -18.28 10.71 -7.27
C LEU A 28 -18.70 9.75 -6.15
N TRP A 29 -17.84 9.59 -5.15
CA TRP A 29 -18.06 8.74 -4.00
C TRP A 29 -18.68 9.46 -2.80
N ASP A 30 -19.18 10.69 -2.97
CA ASP A 30 -19.84 11.48 -1.92
C ASP A 30 -19.15 11.34 -0.54
N VAL A 31 -17.85 11.62 -0.53
CA VAL A 31 -17.03 11.45 0.67
C VAL A 31 -17.43 12.51 1.68
N ASN A 32 -17.87 12.04 2.85
CA ASN A 32 -18.27 12.89 3.96
C ASN A 32 -17.25 12.77 5.10
N PRO A 33 -16.43 13.80 5.39
CA PRO A 33 -15.44 13.77 6.46
C PRO A 33 -16.03 13.62 7.87
N GLN A 34 -17.31 13.95 8.07
CA GLN A 34 -18.00 13.85 9.35
C GLN A 34 -18.54 12.43 9.61
N ARG A 35 -18.55 11.56 8.59
CA ARG A 35 -18.96 10.15 8.76
C ARG A 35 -17.87 9.41 9.52
N LYS A 36 -18.22 8.84 10.68
CA LYS A 36 -17.30 8.01 11.45
C LYS A 36 -16.99 6.73 10.67
N THR A 37 -15.73 6.30 10.73
CA THR A 37 -15.31 5.05 10.09
C THR A 37 -15.72 3.85 10.94
N PRO A 38 -15.87 2.65 10.35
CA PRO A 38 -16.16 1.43 11.10
C PRO A 38 -15.16 1.18 12.24
N ALA A 39 -13.90 1.58 12.06
CA ALA A 39 -12.85 1.50 13.08
C ALA A 39 -13.21 2.26 14.37
N VAL A 40 -13.97 3.36 14.27
CA VAL A 40 -14.42 4.16 15.42
C VAL A 40 -15.79 3.70 15.92
N GLU A 41 -16.74 3.47 15.00
CA GLU A 41 -18.12 3.09 15.36
C GLU A 41 -18.24 1.70 16.01
N ARG A 42 -17.35 0.78 15.64
CA ARG A 42 -17.39 -0.64 16.06
C ARG A 42 -16.13 -1.05 16.82
N THR A 43 -15.49 -0.10 17.51
CA THR A 43 -14.23 -0.33 18.21
C THR A 43 -14.35 -1.52 19.16
N ASP A 44 -13.60 -2.59 18.90
CA ASP A 44 -13.58 -3.81 19.72
C ASP A 44 -12.17 -4.14 20.26
N GLY A 45 -11.15 -3.42 19.80
CA GLY A 45 -9.75 -3.65 20.19
C GLY A 45 -9.08 -4.83 19.48
N ILE A 46 -9.78 -5.51 18.56
CA ILE A 46 -9.31 -6.69 17.83
C ILE A 46 -9.42 -6.46 16.32
N ASP A 47 -10.64 -6.41 15.77
CA ASP A 47 -10.88 -6.24 14.34
C ASP A 47 -11.03 -4.75 13.95
N TYR A 48 -11.52 -3.93 14.87
CA TYR A 48 -11.74 -2.50 14.69
C TYR A 48 -10.94 -1.72 15.73
N VAL A 49 -9.82 -1.16 15.29
CA VAL A 49 -8.94 -0.33 16.12
C VAL A 49 -8.70 1.01 15.43
N PRO A 50 -9.12 2.15 16.03
CA PRO A 50 -8.78 3.46 15.50
C PRO A 50 -7.27 3.67 15.46
N ALA A 51 -6.74 4.06 14.31
CA ALA A 51 -5.34 4.45 14.20
C ALA A 51 -5.10 5.73 15.02
N LYS A 52 -4.02 5.75 15.82
CA LYS A 52 -3.66 6.91 16.65
C LYS A 52 -3.35 8.17 15.83
N HIS A 53 -2.83 7.99 14.60
CA HIS A 53 -2.45 9.09 13.72
C HIS A 53 -2.51 8.67 12.24
N TRP A 54 -2.73 9.62 11.34
CA TRP A 54 -2.86 9.38 9.90
C TRP A 54 -1.59 8.81 9.27
N THR A 55 -0.41 9.14 9.82
CA THR A 55 0.89 8.64 9.31
C THR A 55 1.05 7.13 9.50
N ILE A 56 0.49 6.56 10.58
CA ILE A 56 0.50 5.10 10.79
C ILE A 56 -0.40 4.44 9.74
N LEU A 57 -1.59 5.00 9.51
CA LEU A 57 -2.51 4.49 8.49
C LEU A 57 -1.89 4.57 7.10
N PHE A 58 -1.29 5.71 6.75
CA PHE A 58 -0.55 5.90 5.52
C PHE A 58 0.59 4.89 5.39
N GLY A 59 1.40 4.70 6.44
CA GLY A 59 2.51 3.75 6.44
C GLY A 59 2.05 2.31 6.19
N HIS A 60 0.95 1.87 6.81
CA HIS A 60 0.40 0.53 6.57
C HIS A 60 -0.09 0.34 5.13
N HIS A 61 -0.82 1.30 4.58
CA HIS A 61 -1.27 1.23 3.19
C HIS A 61 -0.10 1.32 2.21
N PHE A 62 0.84 2.23 2.48
CA PHE A 62 2.05 2.38 1.67
C PHE A 62 2.86 1.09 1.64
N ALA A 63 3.15 0.49 2.80
CA ALA A 63 3.87 -0.77 2.90
C ALA A 63 3.13 -1.93 2.21
N SER A 64 1.79 -1.93 2.23
CA SER A 64 0.99 -2.97 1.58
C SER A 64 1.04 -2.91 0.05
N ILE A 65 1.29 -1.72 -0.53
CA ILE A 65 1.40 -1.51 -1.98
C ILE A 65 2.87 -1.51 -2.44
N ALA A 66 3.78 -1.05 -1.56
CA ALA A 66 5.22 -1.00 -1.78
C ALA A 66 5.84 -2.40 -1.73
N GLY A 67 5.58 -3.19 -2.78
CA GLY A 67 6.19 -4.51 -2.98
C GLY A 67 7.32 -4.49 -4.00
N ALA A 68 7.81 -5.69 -4.33
CA ALA A 68 8.79 -5.86 -5.41
C ALA A 68 8.20 -5.52 -6.80
N GLY A 69 6.87 -5.60 -6.97
CA GLY A 69 6.17 -5.29 -8.22
C GLY A 69 6.42 -3.88 -8.74
N PRO A 70 6.13 -2.81 -7.96
CA PRO A 70 6.44 -1.42 -8.32
C PRO A 70 7.91 -1.11 -8.62
N ILE A 71 8.85 -1.99 -8.24
CA ILE A 71 10.27 -1.81 -8.53
C ILE A 71 10.64 -2.56 -9.82
N ILE A 72 10.32 -3.85 -9.88
CA ILE A 72 10.70 -4.74 -10.98
C ILE A 72 9.95 -4.39 -12.27
N GLY A 73 8.65 -4.06 -12.18
CA GLY A 73 7.81 -3.73 -13.32
C GLY A 73 8.38 -2.58 -14.16
N PRO A 74 8.63 -1.40 -13.57
CA PRO A 74 9.29 -0.28 -14.24
C PRO A 74 10.65 -0.63 -14.85
N VAL A 75 11.49 -1.38 -14.14
CA VAL A 75 12.82 -1.76 -14.65
C VAL A 75 12.69 -2.62 -15.91
N ILE A 76 11.78 -3.60 -15.91
CA ILE A 76 11.51 -4.44 -17.08
C ILE A 76 10.92 -3.59 -18.22
N ALA A 77 9.96 -2.70 -17.93
CA ALA A 77 9.36 -1.85 -18.94
C ALA A 77 10.39 -0.92 -19.62
N VAL A 78 11.33 -0.37 -18.85
CA VAL A 78 12.45 0.42 -19.39
C VAL A 78 13.35 -0.44 -20.27
N ALA A 79 13.63 -1.68 -19.86
CA ALA A 79 14.49 -2.58 -20.63
C ALA A 79 13.88 -3.00 -21.98
N ILE A 80 12.55 -3.12 -22.06
CA ILE A 80 11.85 -3.60 -23.27
C ILE A 80 11.42 -2.44 -24.18
N TRP A 81 10.81 -1.39 -23.61
CA TRP A 81 10.17 -0.30 -24.37
C TRP A 81 10.93 1.03 -24.32
N GLY A 82 12.03 1.08 -23.56
CA GLY A 82 12.76 2.32 -23.29
C GLY A 82 12.13 3.16 -22.18
N TRP A 83 12.85 4.23 -21.79
CA TRP A 83 12.50 4.98 -20.58
C TRP A 83 11.29 5.92 -20.74
N VAL A 84 11.06 6.50 -21.93
CA VAL A 84 9.93 7.43 -22.15
C VAL A 84 8.59 6.70 -22.07
N PRO A 85 8.35 5.57 -22.79
CA PRO A 85 7.07 4.87 -22.72
C PRO A 85 6.82 4.28 -21.33
N ALA A 86 7.87 3.77 -20.67
CA ALA A 86 7.78 3.30 -19.30
C ALA A 86 7.35 4.42 -18.33
N LEU A 87 7.93 5.61 -18.44
CA LEU A 87 7.57 6.76 -17.60
C LEU A 87 6.10 7.18 -17.81
N ILE A 88 5.66 7.26 -19.07
CA ILE A 88 4.26 7.61 -19.39
C ILE A 88 3.31 6.56 -18.80
N TRP A 89 3.62 5.27 -18.98
CA TRP A 89 2.82 4.19 -18.41
C TRP A 89 2.74 4.26 -16.89
N ILE A 90 3.85 4.52 -16.20
CA ILE A 90 3.87 4.66 -14.73
C ILE A 90 3.03 5.86 -14.30
N VAL A 91 3.27 7.05 -14.85
CA VAL A 91 2.59 8.27 -14.41
C VAL A 91 1.09 8.20 -14.71
N ILE A 92 0.71 7.87 -15.94
CA ILE A 92 -0.70 7.81 -16.35
C ILE A 92 -1.40 6.61 -15.68
N GLY A 93 -0.76 5.44 -15.67
CA GLY A 93 -1.30 4.24 -15.04
C GLY A 93 -1.53 4.42 -13.55
N SER A 94 -0.61 5.05 -12.83
CA SER A 94 -0.79 5.36 -11.41
C SER A 94 -1.94 6.34 -11.16
N ILE A 95 -2.13 7.37 -12.00
CA ILE A 95 -3.19 8.37 -11.82
C ILE A 95 -4.57 7.79 -12.11
N PHE A 96 -4.74 7.16 -13.27
CA PHE A 96 -6.08 6.80 -13.79
C PHE A 96 -6.50 5.37 -13.49
N VAL A 97 -5.55 4.47 -13.20
CA VAL A 97 -5.86 3.06 -12.89
C VAL A 97 -5.58 2.79 -11.43
N GLY A 98 -4.33 2.92 -11.00
CA GLY A 98 -3.90 2.55 -9.64
C GLY A 98 -4.63 3.34 -8.55
N GLY A 99 -4.51 4.67 -8.58
CA GLY A 99 -5.13 5.52 -7.55
C GLY A 99 -6.65 5.41 -7.52
N VAL A 100 -7.28 5.24 -8.68
CA VAL A 100 -8.74 5.11 -8.82
C VAL A 100 -9.23 3.78 -8.28
N HIS A 101 -8.54 2.70 -8.65
CA HIS A 101 -8.82 1.35 -8.19
C HIS A 101 -8.70 1.28 -6.67
N ASP A 102 -7.57 1.71 -6.10
CA ASP A 102 -7.32 1.59 -4.66
C ASP A 102 -8.29 2.46 -3.85
N PHE A 103 -8.58 3.68 -4.31
CA PHE A 103 -9.57 4.54 -3.68
C PHE A 103 -10.97 3.93 -3.70
N SER A 104 -11.39 3.39 -4.85
CA SER A 104 -12.70 2.76 -5.02
C SER A 104 -12.85 1.49 -4.18
N CYS A 105 -11.81 0.65 -4.14
CA CYS A 105 -11.77 -0.54 -3.29
C CYS A 105 -11.86 -0.19 -1.81
N LEU A 106 -11.08 0.81 -1.36
CA LEU A 106 -11.10 1.26 0.03
C LEU A 106 -12.46 1.85 0.42
N MET A 107 -13.02 2.72 -0.42
CA MET A 107 -14.31 3.36 -0.13
C MET A 107 -15.45 2.34 -0.13
N SER A 108 -15.42 1.37 -1.04
CA SER A 108 -16.38 0.26 -1.07
C SER A 108 -16.29 -0.60 0.20
N SER A 109 -15.08 -0.96 0.64
CA SER A 109 -14.88 -1.71 1.89
C SER A 109 -15.37 -0.93 3.11
N LEU A 110 -15.03 0.35 3.23
CA LEU A 110 -15.47 1.22 4.34
C LEU A 110 -16.99 1.28 4.45
N ARG A 111 -17.70 1.42 3.32
CA ARG A 111 -19.18 1.43 3.28
C ARG A 111 -19.79 0.08 3.68
N HIS A 112 -19.06 -1.01 3.48
CA HIS A 112 -19.46 -2.36 3.88
C HIS A 112 -18.83 -2.81 5.20
N LYS A 113 -18.61 -1.86 6.13
CA LYS A 113 -18.13 -2.14 7.49
C LYS A 113 -16.72 -2.75 7.50
N GLY A 114 -15.85 -2.37 6.57
CA GLY A 114 -14.47 -2.88 6.49
C GLY A 114 -14.34 -4.32 5.99
N ARG A 115 -15.37 -4.87 5.33
CA ARG A 115 -15.33 -6.22 4.77
C ARG A 115 -14.37 -6.31 3.58
N SER A 116 -13.86 -7.52 3.36
CA SER A 116 -13.01 -7.85 2.20
C SER A 116 -13.76 -7.59 0.89
N ILE A 117 -13.05 -7.24 -0.18
CA ILE A 117 -13.67 -6.96 -1.48
C ILE A 117 -14.38 -8.19 -2.06
N SER A 118 -13.88 -9.39 -1.78
CA SER A 118 -14.50 -10.66 -2.15
C SER A 118 -15.84 -10.88 -1.44
N ASP A 119 -15.95 -10.48 -0.17
CA ASP A 119 -17.20 -10.54 0.56
C ASP A 119 -18.20 -9.48 0.11
N VAL A 120 -17.73 -8.27 -0.22
CA VAL A 120 -18.57 -7.21 -0.77
C VAL A 120 -19.13 -7.62 -2.13
N ALA A 121 -18.28 -8.11 -3.04
CA ALA A 121 -18.72 -8.63 -4.34
C ALA A 121 -19.67 -9.83 -4.19
N GLY A 122 -19.45 -10.67 -3.17
CA GLY A 122 -20.33 -11.79 -2.87
C GLY A 122 -21.77 -11.42 -2.51
N SER A 123 -22.05 -10.15 -2.16
CA SER A 123 -23.42 -9.70 -1.86
C SER A 123 -24.28 -9.48 -3.11
N THR A 124 -23.66 -9.29 -4.27
CA THR A 124 -24.34 -9.06 -5.55
C THR A 124 -24.29 -10.26 -6.49
N MET A 125 -23.51 -11.29 -6.14
CA MET A 125 -23.27 -12.48 -6.95
C MET A 125 -23.97 -13.72 -6.37
N SER A 126 -24.21 -14.73 -7.21
CA SER A 126 -24.67 -16.04 -6.74
C SER A 126 -23.61 -16.73 -5.88
N HIS A 127 -24.01 -17.63 -5.00
CA HIS A 127 -23.08 -18.32 -4.09
C HIS A 127 -21.95 -19.06 -4.84
N ARG A 128 -22.26 -19.70 -5.97
CA ARG A 128 -21.26 -20.37 -6.82
C ARG A 128 -20.25 -19.39 -7.40
N ALA A 129 -20.72 -18.25 -7.91
CA ALA A 129 -19.85 -17.21 -8.45
C ALA A 129 -18.98 -16.57 -7.36
N LYS A 130 -19.53 -16.34 -6.16
CA LYS A 130 -18.76 -15.89 -4.99
C LYS A 130 -17.62 -16.87 -4.67
N MET A 131 -17.91 -18.16 -4.59
CA MET A 131 -16.91 -19.19 -4.27
C MET A 131 -15.80 -19.22 -5.32
N LEU A 132 -16.15 -19.23 -6.62
CA LEU A 132 -15.16 -19.20 -7.71
C LEU A 132 -14.28 -17.95 -7.63
N PHE A 133 -14.88 -16.77 -7.41
CA PHE A 133 -14.15 -15.51 -7.30
C PHE A 133 -13.23 -15.50 -6.07
N ALA A 134 -13.71 -15.97 -4.92
CA ALA A 134 -12.92 -16.06 -3.70
C ALA A 134 -11.74 -17.03 -3.86
N THR A 135 -11.96 -18.20 -4.47
CA THR A 135 -10.88 -19.18 -4.77
C THR A 135 -9.86 -18.58 -5.72
N PHE A 136 -10.29 -17.90 -6.78
CA PHE A 136 -9.39 -17.22 -7.72
C PHE A 136 -8.52 -16.17 -7.01
N LEU A 137 -9.13 -15.30 -6.19
CA LEU A 137 -8.39 -14.30 -5.42
C LEU A 137 -7.40 -14.94 -4.45
N TRP A 138 -7.81 -16.00 -3.76
CA TRP A 138 -6.94 -16.72 -2.83
C TRP A 138 -5.73 -17.36 -3.54
N LEU A 139 -5.95 -18.01 -4.68
CA LEU A 139 -4.87 -18.56 -5.52
C LEU A 139 -3.94 -17.45 -6.05
N SER A 140 -4.50 -16.31 -6.47
CA SER A 140 -3.72 -15.15 -6.90
C SER A 140 -2.86 -14.59 -5.77
N LEU A 141 -3.38 -14.53 -4.55
CA LEU A 141 -2.62 -14.07 -3.38
C LEU A 141 -1.46 -15.03 -3.06
N ILE A 142 -1.69 -16.35 -3.15
CA ILE A 142 -0.62 -17.34 -3.00
C ILE A 142 0.47 -17.15 -4.05
N LEU A 143 0.08 -16.94 -5.31
CA LEU A 143 1.03 -16.68 -6.40
C LEU A 143 1.88 -15.42 -6.11
N VAL A 144 1.24 -14.32 -5.70
CA VAL A 144 1.95 -13.08 -5.36
C VAL A 144 2.93 -13.29 -4.21
N VAL A 145 2.52 -13.99 -3.14
CA VAL A 145 3.41 -14.32 -2.02
C VAL A 145 4.58 -15.19 -2.48
N ALA A 146 4.33 -16.19 -3.33
CA ALA A 146 5.37 -17.05 -3.88
C ALA A 146 6.39 -16.28 -4.73
N VAL A 147 5.92 -15.36 -5.58
CA VAL A 147 6.81 -14.50 -6.38
C VAL A 147 7.65 -13.59 -5.48
N PHE A 148 7.06 -12.98 -4.45
CA PHE A 148 7.82 -12.14 -3.51
C PHE A 148 8.83 -12.94 -2.71
N ALA A 149 8.49 -14.16 -2.28
CA ALA A 149 9.42 -15.06 -1.61
C ALA A 149 10.60 -15.46 -2.54
N ALA A 150 10.32 -15.78 -3.80
CA ALA A 150 11.33 -16.13 -4.79
C ALA A 150 12.28 -14.96 -5.08
N VAL A 151 11.75 -13.75 -5.27
CA VAL A 151 12.55 -12.53 -5.50
C VAL A 151 13.40 -12.20 -4.27
N THR A 152 12.82 -12.32 -3.07
CA THR A 152 13.54 -12.06 -1.80
C THR A 152 14.68 -13.06 -1.61
N SER A 153 14.42 -14.35 -1.84
CA SER A 153 15.43 -15.41 -1.75
C SER A 153 16.59 -15.14 -2.72
N LYS A 154 16.29 -14.83 -3.99
CA LYS A 154 17.31 -14.50 -4.98
C LYS A 154 18.17 -13.31 -4.55
N THR A 155 17.54 -12.28 -4.00
CA THR A 155 18.20 -11.06 -3.53
C THR A 155 19.12 -11.34 -2.34
N LEU A 156 18.67 -12.12 -1.36
CA LEU A 156 19.47 -12.52 -0.18
C LEU A 156 20.67 -13.40 -0.53
N VAL A 157 20.53 -14.29 -1.51
CA VAL A 157 21.65 -15.13 -1.99
C VAL A 157 22.67 -14.30 -2.77
N SER A 158 22.20 -13.34 -3.58
CA SER A 158 23.08 -12.50 -4.41
C SER A 158 23.83 -11.46 -3.59
N GLU A 159 23.25 -11.00 -2.48
CA GLU A 159 23.84 -10.01 -1.59
C GLU A 159 23.73 -10.45 -0.13
N PRO A 160 24.65 -11.30 0.38
CA PRO A 160 24.56 -11.81 1.75
C PRO A 160 24.62 -10.72 2.83
N ARG A 161 25.17 -9.53 2.51
CA ARG A 161 25.29 -8.41 3.46
C ARG A 161 23.95 -7.87 3.94
N ILE A 162 22.87 -8.03 3.15
CA ILE A 162 21.54 -7.52 3.54
C ILE A 162 20.75 -8.50 4.41
N VAL A 163 21.23 -9.73 4.65
CA VAL A 163 20.51 -10.75 5.42
C VAL A 163 20.28 -10.28 6.87
N ILE A 164 21.34 -9.88 7.57
CA ILE A 164 21.26 -9.45 8.98
C ILE A 164 20.36 -8.20 9.13
N PRO A 165 20.54 -7.12 8.34
CA PRO A 165 19.63 -5.97 8.38
C PRO A 165 18.16 -6.32 8.09
N THR A 166 17.90 -7.25 7.15
CA THR A 166 16.54 -7.64 6.78
C THR A 166 15.78 -8.27 7.96
N PHE A 167 16.42 -9.17 8.71
CA PHE A 167 15.82 -9.72 9.92
C PHE A 167 15.80 -8.72 11.08
N GLY A 168 16.80 -7.84 11.16
CA GLY A 168 16.85 -6.73 12.11
C GLY A 168 15.64 -5.79 12.02
N LEU A 169 15.13 -5.53 10.81
CA LEU A 169 13.91 -4.74 10.59
C LEU A 169 12.70 -5.26 11.38
N ILE A 170 12.57 -6.59 11.53
CA ILE A 170 11.47 -7.20 12.29
C ILE A 170 11.58 -6.81 13.77
N LEU A 171 12.79 -6.90 14.33
CA LEU A 171 13.04 -6.52 15.73
C LEU A 171 12.80 -5.03 15.95
N VAL A 172 13.31 -4.18 15.07
CA VAL A 172 13.09 -2.74 15.13
C VAL A 172 11.59 -2.41 15.02
N ALA A 173 10.86 -3.05 14.10
CA ALA A 173 9.42 -2.84 13.95
C ALA A 173 8.63 -3.22 15.22
N ILE A 174 8.97 -4.35 15.86
CA ILE A 174 8.37 -4.76 17.14
C ILE A 174 8.68 -3.74 18.23
N LEU A 175 9.93 -3.31 18.37
CA LEU A 175 10.35 -2.31 19.36
C LEU A 175 9.61 -0.98 19.16
N THR A 176 9.60 -0.45 17.92
CA THR A 176 8.87 0.78 17.60
C THR A 176 7.38 0.64 17.87
N GLY A 177 6.77 -0.52 17.58
CA GLY A 177 5.39 -0.83 17.94
C GLY A 177 5.14 -0.78 19.45
N LEU A 178 6.01 -1.42 20.25
CA LEU A 178 5.92 -1.40 21.71
C LEU A 178 6.07 0.02 22.28
N MET A 179 7.01 0.80 21.75
CA MET A 179 7.22 2.21 22.14
C MET A 179 5.96 3.06 21.93
N ILE A 180 5.31 2.93 20.78
CA ILE A 180 4.13 3.72 20.41
C ILE A 180 2.87 3.24 21.17
N TYR A 181 2.67 1.94 21.32
CA TYR A 181 1.42 1.38 21.84
C TYR A 181 1.45 1.11 23.35
N LYS A 182 2.53 0.55 23.90
CA LYS A 182 2.65 0.26 25.34
C LYS A 182 3.30 1.39 26.13
N TRP A 183 4.43 1.92 25.66
CA TRP A 183 5.17 2.96 26.40
C TRP A 183 4.70 4.39 26.13
N LYS A 184 3.74 4.56 25.20
CA LYS A 184 3.12 5.85 24.85
C LYS A 184 4.15 6.95 24.51
N ILE A 185 5.29 6.56 23.95
CA ILE A 185 6.31 7.50 23.48
C ILE A 185 5.77 8.27 22.27
N ASN A 186 6.14 9.54 22.15
CA ASN A 186 5.78 10.37 21.00
C ASN A 186 6.23 9.70 19.69
N GLN A 187 5.36 9.64 18.68
CA GLN A 187 5.59 8.96 17.41
C GLN A 187 6.87 9.44 16.72
N VAL A 188 7.14 10.74 16.73
CA VAL A 188 8.34 11.31 16.09
C VAL A 188 9.62 10.77 16.75
N VAL A 189 9.63 10.66 18.07
CA VAL A 189 10.77 10.15 18.84
C VAL A 189 10.95 8.65 18.62
N ALA A 190 9.85 7.89 18.61
CA ALA A 190 9.89 6.46 18.33
C ALA A 190 10.39 6.15 16.90
N THR A 191 9.98 6.95 15.91
CA THR A 191 10.48 6.84 14.53
C THR A 191 11.94 7.26 14.42
N ALA A 192 12.37 8.33 15.08
CA ALA A 192 13.78 8.74 15.08
C ALA A 192 14.69 7.65 15.68
N ILE A 193 14.28 7.06 16.81
CA ILE A 193 15.00 5.94 17.43
C ILE A 193 15.04 4.72 16.50
N GLY A 194 13.92 4.39 15.86
CA GLY A 194 13.87 3.31 14.86
C GLY A 194 14.80 3.55 13.68
N LEU A 195 14.88 4.79 13.16
CA LEU A 195 15.78 5.15 12.07
C LEU A 195 17.25 5.08 12.47
N ILE A 196 17.60 5.49 13.69
CA ILE A 196 18.96 5.38 14.22
C ILE A 196 19.37 3.91 14.32
N LEU A 197 18.49 3.05 14.85
CA LEU A 197 18.72 1.60 14.94
C LEU A 197 18.83 0.90 13.58
N LEU A 198 18.29 1.50 12.52
CA LEU A 198 18.40 0.98 11.15
C LEU A 198 19.62 1.52 10.40
N GLY A 199 20.10 2.70 10.77
CA GLY A 199 21.27 3.35 10.17
C GLY A 199 22.61 2.91 10.77
N SER A 200 22.59 2.15 11.86
CA SER A 200 23.75 1.56 12.54
C SER A 200 23.94 0.09 12.17
#